data_AF-A0AAV1DBQ2-F1
#
_entry.id   AF-A0AAV1DBQ2-F1
#
_cell.length_a   1.000
_cell.length_b   1.000
_cell.length_c   1.000
_cell.angle_alpha   90.00
_cell.angle_beta   90.00
_cell.angle_gamma   90.00
#
_symmetry.space_group_name_H-M   'P 1'
#
loop_
_entity.id
_entity.type
_entity.pdbx_description
1 polymer ?
#
loop_
_entity_poly.entity_id
_entity_poly.type
_entity_poly.pdbx_seq_one_letter_code
_entity_poly.pdbx_strand_id
1 'polypeptide(L)'
;MENRREIDLLIEEQLHVHGSESPGTQIVSVLLTSKNYLIWRCAMISALESKMKVGFVDGNFLMAADDSPIILKWRKANSMVCSWKSFMTPDLMNQFMFIHDATKLWRSLEQRFGKTNLPHLFELTREIALLRQRNWTVSDYFEKIEQIWN
;
A
#
# COMPACT_ATOMS: atom_id res chain seq x y z
N MET A 1 -5.88 33.54 -11.83
CA MET A 1 -6.10 32.68 -13.02
C MET A 1 -4.99 31.62 -13.12
N GLU A 2 -3.74 31.94 -12.82
CA GLU A 2 -2.60 31.01 -12.78
C GLU A 2 -2.83 29.74 -11.95
N ASN A 3 -3.26 29.90 -10.69
CA ASN A 3 -3.50 28.80 -9.76
C ASN A 3 -4.54 27.76 -10.27
N ARG A 4 -5.54 28.21 -11.03
CA ARG A 4 -6.54 27.28 -11.61
C ARG A 4 -5.95 26.42 -12.71
N ARG A 5 -5.04 26.97 -13.53
CA ARG A 5 -4.36 26.22 -14.60
C ARG A 5 -3.37 25.21 -14.03
N GLU A 6 -2.65 25.57 -12.97
CA GLU A 6 -1.74 24.66 -12.27
C GLU A 6 -2.48 23.47 -11.67
N ILE A 7 -3.65 23.70 -11.05
CA ILE A 7 -4.50 22.63 -10.53
C ILE A 7 -5.00 21.71 -11.66
N ASP A 8 -5.45 22.28 -12.78
CA ASP A 8 -5.93 21.50 -13.92
C ASP A 8 -4.81 20.61 -14.51
N LEU A 9 -3.58 21.12 -14.58
CA LEU A 9 -2.41 20.35 -15.03
C LEU A 9 -2.06 19.20 -14.08
N LEU A 10 -2.08 19.44 -12.78
CA LEU A 10 -1.85 18.39 -11.77
C LEU A 10 -2.90 17.28 -11.85
N ILE A 11 -4.17 17.64 -12.09
CA ILE A 11 -5.26 16.68 -12.29
C ILE A 11 -4.99 15.84 -13.55
N GLU A 12 -4.60 16.46 -14.66
CA GLU A 12 -4.27 15.72 -15.88
C GLU A 12 -3.09 14.76 -15.67
N GLU A 13 -2.07 15.16 -14.92
CA GLU A 13 -0.91 14.34 -14.59
C GLU A 13 -1.30 13.10 -13.76
N GLN A 14 -2.14 13.29 -12.74
CA GLN A 14 -2.67 12.20 -11.90
C GLN A 14 -3.55 11.22 -12.68
N LEU A 15 -4.20 11.67 -13.76
CA LEU A 15 -5.05 10.85 -14.61
C LEU A 15 -4.29 10.12 -15.72
N HIS A 16 -3.12 10.63 -16.09
CA HIS A 16 -2.32 10.06 -17.16
C HIS A 16 -1.72 8.72 -16.75
N VAL A 17 -1.98 7.67 -17.52
CA VAL A 17 -1.38 6.34 -17.31
C VAL A 17 -0.23 6.19 -18.30
N HIS A 18 1.00 6.15 -17.79
CA HIS A 18 2.21 6.09 -18.60
C HIS A 18 2.43 4.69 -19.18
N GLY A 19 3.12 4.57 -20.32
CA GLY A 19 3.39 3.26 -20.95
C GLY A 19 4.21 2.30 -20.08
N SER A 20 5.02 2.84 -19.15
CA SER A 20 5.75 2.07 -18.14
C SER A 20 4.83 1.49 -17.04
N GLU A 21 3.60 1.98 -16.93
CA GLU A 21 2.60 1.54 -15.97
C GLU A 21 1.73 0.49 -16.65
N SER A 22 2.19 -0.75 -16.64
CA SER A 22 1.39 -1.90 -17.06
C SER A 22 0.97 -2.69 -15.82
N PRO A 23 -0.15 -3.44 -15.87
CA PRO A 23 -0.55 -4.33 -14.77
C PRO A 23 0.52 -5.36 -14.39
N GLY A 24 1.41 -5.70 -15.33
CA GLY A 24 2.54 -6.61 -15.11
C GLY A 24 3.84 -5.90 -14.68
N THR A 25 3.88 -4.57 -14.65
CA THR A 25 5.08 -3.84 -14.22
C THR A 25 5.22 -3.96 -12.71
N GLN A 26 6.27 -4.62 -12.27
CA GLN A 26 6.62 -4.69 -10.86
C GLN A 26 6.93 -3.28 -10.31
N ILE A 27 6.07 -2.75 -9.46
CA ILE A 27 6.27 -1.45 -8.80
C ILE A 27 6.82 -1.59 -7.38
N VAL A 28 6.65 -2.76 -6.77
CA VAL A 28 7.22 -3.12 -5.47
C VAL A 28 7.76 -4.54 -5.51
N SER A 29 8.88 -4.78 -4.83
CA SER A 29 9.48 -6.12 -4.68
C SER A 29 8.80 -6.97 -3.63
N VAL A 30 8.10 -6.34 -2.68
CA VAL A 30 7.45 -6.99 -1.55
C VAL A 30 6.03 -7.39 -1.94
N LEU A 31 5.71 -8.67 -1.82
CA LEU A 31 4.35 -9.19 -1.97
C LEU A 31 3.59 -9.06 -0.65
N LEU A 32 2.34 -8.58 -0.66
CA LEU A 32 1.51 -8.54 0.54
C LEU A 32 1.15 -9.95 1.00
N THR A 33 1.37 -10.19 2.28
CA THR A 33 0.95 -11.36 3.05
C THR A 33 0.15 -10.91 4.27
N SER A 34 -0.36 -11.85 5.06
CA SER A 34 -1.05 -11.52 6.32
C SER A 34 -0.14 -10.93 7.40
N LYS A 35 1.20 -10.97 7.24
CA LYS A 35 2.17 -10.62 8.29
C LYS A 35 2.99 -9.36 8.02
N ASN A 36 3.05 -8.89 6.77
CA ASN A 36 3.99 -7.83 6.36
C ASN A 36 3.28 -6.55 5.88
N TYR A 37 2.04 -6.31 6.33
CA TYR A 37 1.22 -5.20 5.83
C TYR A 37 1.91 -3.84 5.98
N LEU A 38 2.59 -3.55 7.09
CA LEU A 38 3.26 -2.25 7.29
C LEU A 38 4.39 -2.03 6.29
N ILE A 39 5.28 -3.01 6.11
CA ILE A 39 6.40 -2.95 5.17
C ILE A 39 5.87 -2.80 3.74
N TRP A 40 4.87 -3.62 3.38
CA TRP A 40 4.22 -3.55 2.08
C TRP A 40 3.54 -2.20 1.85
N ARG A 41 2.83 -1.67 2.85
CA ARG A 41 2.12 -0.39 2.79
C ARG A 41 3.10 0.76 2.54
N CYS A 42 4.21 0.82 3.29
CA CYS A 42 5.23 1.85 3.09
C CYS A 42 5.81 1.78 1.67
N ALA A 43 6.23 0.60 1.22
CA ALA A 43 6.77 0.43 -0.14
C ALA A 43 5.75 0.81 -1.22
N MET A 44 4.48 0.41 -1.06
CA MET A 44 3.42 0.69 -2.01
C MET A 44 3.07 2.19 -2.04
N ILE A 45 2.97 2.86 -0.90
CA ILE A 45 2.73 4.31 -0.85
C ILE A 45 3.86 5.06 -1.56
N SER A 46 5.13 4.74 -1.29
CA SER A 46 6.26 5.39 -1.98
C SER A 46 6.22 5.16 -3.50
N ALA A 47 5.88 3.95 -3.96
CA ALA A 47 5.71 3.67 -5.38
C ALA A 47 4.55 4.48 -5.99
N LEU A 48 3.42 4.59 -5.28
CA LEU A 48 2.26 5.38 -5.72
C LEU A 48 2.56 6.87 -5.77
N GLU A 49 3.28 7.41 -4.80
CA GLU A 49 3.72 8.82 -4.76
C GLU A 49 4.64 9.13 -5.94
N SER A 50 5.61 8.27 -6.25
CA SER A 50 6.50 8.44 -7.42
C SER A 50 5.76 8.46 -8.77
N LYS A 51 4.51 7.99 -8.79
CA LYS A 51 3.62 7.95 -9.95
C LYS A 51 2.45 8.93 -9.86
N MET A 52 2.40 9.72 -8.79
CA MET A 52 1.30 10.60 -8.44
C MET A 52 -0.07 9.90 -8.42
N LYS A 53 -0.11 8.65 -7.95
CA LYS A 53 -1.33 7.85 -7.83
C LYS A 53 -1.84 7.70 -6.40
N VAL A 54 -1.15 8.27 -5.40
CA VAL A 54 -1.55 8.15 -3.98
C VAL A 54 -2.97 8.68 -3.73
N GLY A 55 -3.40 9.70 -4.49
CA GLY A 55 -4.75 10.26 -4.45
C GLY A 55 -5.89 9.26 -4.68
N PHE A 56 -5.62 8.15 -5.38
CA PHE A 56 -6.61 7.10 -5.63
C PHE A 56 -6.82 6.18 -4.42
N VAL A 57 -5.85 6.07 -3.52
CA VAL A 57 -5.92 5.17 -2.35
C VAL A 57 -6.34 5.88 -1.08
N ASP A 58 -5.95 7.15 -0.90
CA ASP A 58 -6.37 7.99 0.23
C ASP A 58 -7.81 8.54 0.07
N GLY A 59 -8.32 8.56 -1.17
CA GLY A 59 -9.63 9.09 -1.51
C GLY A 59 -9.67 10.62 -1.67
N ASN A 60 -8.51 11.28 -1.69
CA ASN A 60 -8.39 12.72 -1.95
C ASN A 60 -8.64 13.06 -3.42
N PHE A 61 -8.49 12.08 -4.32
CA PHE A 61 -8.83 12.23 -5.73
C PHE A 61 -10.24 11.74 -6.03
N LEU A 62 -11.23 12.57 -5.66
CA LEU A 62 -12.64 12.26 -5.82
C LEU A 62 -13.03 12.16 -7.30
N MET A 63 -13.87 11.19 -7.61
CA MET A 63 -14.42 10.93 -8.95
C MET A 63 -15.01 12.22 -9.55
N ALA A 64 -14.55 12.59 -10.75
CA ALA A 64 -15.17 13.67 -11.52
C ALA A 64 -16.64 13.31 -11.83
N ALA A 65 -17.53 14.31 -11.92
CA ALA A 65 -18.93 14.10 -12.26
C ALA A 65 -19.11 13.24 -13.52
N ASP A 66 -20.14 12.40 -13.54
CA ASP A 66 -20.35 11.29 -14.51
C ASP A 66 -20.32 11.74 -15.99
N ASP A 67 -20.60 13.01 -16.28
CA ASP A 67 -20.67 13.56 -17.64
C ASP A 67 -19.36 14.20 -18.14
N SER A 68 -18.26 14.12 -17.38
CA SER A 68 -16.99 14.72 -17.78
C SER A 68 -16.15 13.81 -18.67
N PRO A 69 -15.52 14.30 -19.76
CA PRO A 69 -14.57 13.52 -20.58
C PRO A 69 -13.37 12.98 -19.77
N ILE A 70 -13.16 13.53 -18.57
CA ILE A 70 -12.14 13.14 -17.61
C ILE A 70 -12.45 11.77 -16.96
N ILE A 71 -13.71 11.35 -16.92
CA ILE A 71 -14.12 10.11 -16.24
C ILE A 71 -13.48 8.86 -16.84
N LEU A 72 -13.29 8.82 -18.16
CA LEU A 72 -12.63 7.70 -18.82
C LEU A 72 -11.15 7.62 -18.43
N LYS A 73 -10.45 8.77 -18.36
CA LYS A 73 -9.07 8.82 -17.87
C LYS A 73 -9.00 8.38 -16.41
N TRP A 74 -9.95 8.82 -15.57
CA TRP A 74 -10.04 8.44 -14.16
C TRP A 74 -10.26 6.93 -14.01
N ARG A 75 -11.22 6.35 -14.73
CA ARG A 75 -11.50 4.91 -14.71
C ARG A 75 -10.29 4.09 -15.15
N LYS A 76 -9.56 4.56 -16.16
CA LYS A 76 -8.31 3.92 -16.62
C LYS A 76 -7.25 3.93 -15.51
N ALA A 77 -7.00 5.09 -14.88
CA ALA A 77 -6.04 5.23 -13.79
C ALA A 77 -6.44 4.41 -12.55
N ASN A 78 -7.70 4.48 -12.11
CA ASN A 78 -8.22 3.66 -11.02
C ASN A 78 -8.10 2.15 -11.31
N SER A 79 -8.38 1.73 -12.55
CA SER A 79 -8.24 0.31 -12.94
C SER A 79 -6.77 -0.13 -12.90
N MET A 80 -5.83 0.75 -13.28
CA MET A 80 -4.40 0.48 -13.13
C MET A 80 -4.03 0.29 -11.65
N VAL A 81 -4.45 1.18 -10.77
CA VAL A 81 -4.20 1.06 -9.32
C VAL A 81 -4.85 -0.21 -8.75
N CYS A 82 -6.06 -0.57 -9.18
CA CYS A 82 -6.72 -1.81 -8.78
C CYS A 82 -6.01 -3.07 -9.30
N SER A 83 -5.33 -3.00 -10.45
CA SER A 83 -4.59 -4.14 -11.01
C SER A 83 -3.39 -4.53 -10.14
N TRP A 84 -2.89 -3.61 -9.32
CA TRP A 84 -1.79 -3.84 -8.38
C TRP A 84 -2.15 -4.73 -7.18
N LYS A 85 -3.37 -5.25 -7.11
CA LYS A 85 -3.69 -6.46 -6.31
C LYS A 85 -2.82 -7.66 -6.68
N SER A 86 -2.24 -7.68 -7.89
CA SER A 86 -1.23 -8.67 -8.27
C SER A 86 0.03 -8.65 -7.39
N PHE A 87 0.25 -7.60 -6.59
CA PHE A 87 1.30 -7.57 -5.55
C PHE A 87 0.84 -8.12 -4.19
N MET A 88 -0.13 -9.03 -4.20
CA MET A 88 -0.61 -9.78 -3.04
C MET A 88 -0.45 -11.28 -3.31
N THR A 89 -0.37 -12.09 -2.27
CA THR A 89 -0.46 -13.55 -2.45
C THR A 89 -1.77 -13.93 -3.15
N PRO A 90 -1.80 -15.01 -3.95
CA PRO A 90 -3.01 -15.45 -4.65
C PRO A 90 -4.22 -15.60 -3.72
N ASP A 91 -4.01 -16.13 -2.52
CA ASP A 91 -5.06 -16.30 -1.51
C ASP A 91 -5.67 -14.96 -1.08
N LEU A 92 -4.84 -13.93 -0.89
CA LEU A 92 -5.31 -12.60 -0.55
C LEU A 92 -5.97 -11.91 -1.74
N MET A 93 -5.39 -12.04 -2.93
CA MET A 93 -5.95 -11.47 -4.16
C MET A 93 -7.39 -11.95 -4.39
N ASN A 94 -7.66 -13.25 -4.21
CA ASN A 94 -8.98 -13.84 -4.34
C ASN A 94 -10.02 -13.19 -3.42
N GLN A 95 -9.60 -12.78 -2.22
CA GLN A 95 -10.51 -12.18 -1.23
C GLN A 95 -10.91 -10.74 -1.58
N PHE A 96 -10.16 -10.08 -2.46
CA PHE A 96 -10.43 -8.70 -2.91
C PHE A 96 -10.74 -8.62 -4.41
N MET A 97 -10.96 -9.74 -5.09
CA MET A 97 -11.04 -9.80 -6.56
C MET A 97 -12.13 -8.89 -7.13
N PHE A 98 -13.28 -8.80 -6.47
CA PHE A 98 -14.46 -8.05 -6.94
C PHE A 98 -14.44 -6.55 -6.59
N ILE A 99 -13.40 -6.04 -5.94
CA ILE A 99 -13.31 -4.62 -5.57
C ILE A 99 -12.68 -3.83 -6.72
N HIS A 100 -13.45 -3.08 -7.49
CA HIS A 100 -12.95 -2.32 -8.65
C HIS A 100 -12.66 -0.84 -8.35
N ASP A 101 -12.62 -0.46 -7.07
CA ASP A 101 -12.39 0.90 -6.59
C ASP A 101 -11.15 0.89 -5.71
N ALA A 102 -10.14 1.66 -6.10
CA ALA A 102 -8.83 1.68 -5.45
C ALA A 102 -8.92 2.15 -3.99
N THR A 103 -9.77 3.15 -3.72
CA THR A 103 -9.99 3.68 -2.37
C THR A 103 -10.67 2.62 -1.49
N LYS A 104 -11.70 1.94 -2.00
CA LYS A 104 -12.38 0.85 -1.26
C LYS A 104 -11.47 -0.33 -1.01
N LEU A 105 -10.64 -0.69 -1.98
CA LEU A 105 -9.63 -1.74 -1.85
C LEU A 105 -8.66 -1.38 -0.72
N TRP A 106 -8.09 -0.18 -0.77
CA TRP A 106 -7.11 0.28 0.23
C TRP A 106 -7.70 0.31 1.64
N ARG A 107 -8.89 0.86 1.82
CA ARG A 107 -9.60 0.88 3.10
C ARG A 107 -9.89 -0.51 3.64
N SER A 108 -10.24 -1.46 2.76
CA SER A 108 -10.48 -2.85 3.15
C SER A 108 -9.21 -3.54 3.63
N LEU A 109 -8.07 -3.26 2.99
CA LEU A 109 -6.75 -3.74 3.44
C LEU A 109 -6.38 -3.12 4.79
N GLU A 110 -6.56 -1.81 4.96
CA GLU A 110 -6.26 -1.10 6.20
C GLU A 110 -7.16 -1.54 7.37
N GLN A 111 -8.45 -1.75 7.11
CA GLN A 111 -9.37 -2.26 8.12
C GLN A 111 -8.95 -3.66 8.61
N ARG A 112 -8.47 -4.50 7.69
CA ARG A 112 -8.16 -5.90 7.96
C ARG A 112 -6.77 -6.11 8.55
N PHE A 113 -5.78 -5.39 8.05
CA PHE A 113 -4.36 -5.58 8.38
C PHE A 113 -3.75 -4.36 9.09
N GLY A 114 -4.34 -3.17 8.93
CA GLY A 114 -3.85 -1.94 9.55
C GLY A 114 -4.13 -1.82 11.04
N LYS A 115 -5.18 -2.48 11.55
CA LYS A 115 -5.46 -2.58 13.00
C LYS A 115 -4.72 -3.71 13.71
N THR A 116 -4.02 -4.55 12.94
CA THR A 116 -3.57 -5.86 13.40
C THR A 116 -2.06 -5.95 13.28
N ASN A 117 -1.40 -5.27 14.20
CA ASN A 117 -0.21 -5.85 14.81
C ASN A 117 -0.44 -6.15 16.29
N LEU A 118 -1.64 -6.06 16.89
CA LEU A 118 -1.79 -6.43 18.31
C LEU A 118 -1.34 -7.86 18.62
N PRO A 119 -1.72 -8.89 17.85
CA PRO A 119 -1.19 -10.24 18.05
C PRO A 119 0.30 -10.36 17.73
N HIS A 120 0.78 -9.72 16.66
CA HIS A 120 2.20 -9.73 16.28
C HIS A 120 3.07 -8.99 17.30
N LEU A 121 2.69 -7.77 17.69
CA LEU A 121 3.22 -7.00 18.81
C LEU A 121 3.15 -7.81 20.10
N PHE A 122 2.05 -8.50 20.39
CA PHE A 122 1.95 -9.36 21.56
C PHE A 122 2.92 -10.55 21.48
N GLU A 123 3.09 -11.16 20.30
CA GLU A 123 4.07 -12.22 20.05
C GLU A 123 5.49 -11.70 20.23
N LEU A 124 5.86 -10.58 19.61
CA LEU A 124 7.16 -9.93 19.76
C LEU A 124 7.42 -9.51 21.21
N THR A 125 6.44 -8.88 21.86
CA THR A 125 6.54 -8.45 23.27
C THR A 125 6.67 -9.66 24.19
N ARG A 126 5.95 -10.75 23.91
CA ARG A 126 6.06 -12.01 24.64
C ARG A 126 7.42 -12.68 24.41
N GLU A 127 7.93 -12.68 23.19
CA GLU A 127 9.23 -13.25 22.86
C GLU A 127 10.35 -12.51 23.59
N ILE A 128 10.33 -11.17 23.57
CA ILE A 128 11.25 -10.32 24.34
C ILE A 128 11.09 -10.56 25.85
N ALA A 129 9.86 -10.64 26.36
CA ALA A 129 9.60 -10.86 27.79
C ALA A 129 10.06 -12.25 28.28
N LEU A 130 10.10 -13.25 27.39
CA LEU A 130 10.59 -14.59 27.69
C LEU A 130 12.10 -14.74 27.43
N LEU A 131 12.72 -13.81 26.72
CA LEU A 131 14.14 -13.82 26.38
C LEU A 131 14.99 -13.61 27.64
N ARG A 132 15.79 -14.62 27.99
CA ARG A 132 16.75 -14.54 29.11
C ARG A 132 18.17 -14.65 28.56
N GLN A 133 19.06 -13.77 29.01
CA GLN A 133 20.46 -13.74 28.59
C GLN A 133 21.18 -15.09 28.77
N ARG A 134 20.92 -15.80 29.87
CA ARG A 134 21.53 -17.11 30.18
C ARG A 134 23.05 -17.07 30.00
N ASN A 135 23.58 -17.86 29.07
CA ASN A 135 25.01 -18.05 28.81
C ASN A 135 25.50 -17.18 27.64
N TRP A 136 24.65 -16.33 27.08
CA TRP A 136 25.03 -15.42 26.00
C TRP A 136 25.80 -14.22 26.54
N THR A 137 26.71 -13.70 25.72
CA THR A 137 27.35 -12.42 26.04
C THR A 137 26.30 -11.30 26.00
N VAL A 138 26.59 -10.19 26.66
CA VAL A 138 25.70 -9.01 26.66
C VAL A 138 25.47 -8.52 25.22
N SER A 139 26.50 -8.61 24.36
CA SER A 139 26.42 -8.21 22.95
C SER A 139 25.46 -9.11 22.16
N ASP A 140 25.62 -10.43 22.26
CA ASP A 140 24.77 -11.39 21.52
C ASP A 140 23.30 -11.32 21.98
N TYR A 141 23.07 -11.08 23.27
CA TYR A 141 21.72 -10.91 23.81
C TYR A 141 21.07 -9.63 23.29
N PHE A 142 21.81 -8.52 23.25
CA PHE A 142 21.30 -7.24 22.75
C PHE A 142 21.01 -7.30 21.25
N GLU A 143 21.89 -7.91 20.46
CA GLU A 143 21.70 -8.11 19.02
C GLU A 143 20.48 -9.00 18.74
N LYS A 144 20.20 -9.98 19.61
CA LYS A 144 18.97 -10.79 19.51
C LYS A 144 17.71 -9.99 19.82
N ILE A 145 17.75 -9.07 20.80
CA ILE A 145 16.62 -8.18 21.08
C ILE A 145 16.37 -7.25 19.88
N GLU A 146 17.42 -6.67 19.30
CA GLU A 146 17.30 -5.84 18.09
C GLU A 146 16.74 -6.62 16.90
N GLN A 147 17.09 -7.90 16.74
CA GLN A 147 16.52 -8.77 15.70
C GLN A 147 15.03 -9.08 15.90
N ILE A 148 14.53 -9.13 17.14
CA ILE A 148 13.11 -9.38 17.44
C ILE A 148 12.30 -8.07 17.35
N TRP A 149 12.93 -6.93 17.62
CA TRP A 149 12.26 -5.63 17.61
C TRP A 149 12.10 -5.01 16.20
N ASN A 150 13.00 -5.35 15.26
CA ASN A 150 12.98 -4.90 13.87
C ASN A 150 12.08 -5.76 12.97
#